data_AF-A0A1S3WXJ5-F1
#
_entry.id   AF-A0A1S3WXJ5-F1
#
_cell.length_a   1.000
_cell.length_b   1.000
_cell.length_c   1.000
_cell.angle_alpha   90.00
_cell.angle_beta   90.00
_cell.angle_gamma   90.00
#
_symmetry.space_group_name_H-M   'P 1'
#
loop_
_entity.id
_entity.type
_entity.pdbx_description
1 polymer ?
#
loop_
_entity_poly.entity_id
_entity_poly.type
_entity_poly.pdbx_seq_one_letter_code
_entity_poly.pdbx_strand_id
1 'polypeptide(L)'
;MYISIVYAKFTINEREELWDEMRNFVVSGAVPWAVCGDFNTSTTEEEKKGGNHFNIRERYIGNNFTWCNNDKKKYNKIWKRLDRLLINNEWEELFSTSNGFKDIVKQTWNTHIEGSACWKVQQKLKAVSKALSQWSKAVIENIFNMAKNMESKIDEKEQKLQIDDNDTDRIEINKLKAEYIIHMKKVNSFWR
;
A
#
# COMPACT_ATOMS: atom_id res chain seq x y z
N MET A 1 -8.80 -8.27 -0.06
CA MET A 1 -7.87 -7.18 -0.49
C MET A 1 -8.17 -6.77 -1.93
N TYR A 2 -8.38 -5.48 -2.18
CA TYR A 2 -8.72 -4.95 -3.51
C TYR A 2 -7.65 -4.01 -4.06
N ILE A 3 -7.33 -4.14 -5.35
CA ILE A 3 -6.53 -3.16 -6.10
C ILE A 3 -7.33 -2.74 -7.32
N SER A 4 -7.58 -1.45 -7.47
CA SER A 4 -8.27 -0.88 -8.63
C SER A 4 -7.38 0.12 -9.34
N ILE A 5 -7.42 0.10 -10.67
CA ILE A 5 -6.75 1.09 -11.52
C ILE A 5 -7.82 1.99 -12.13
N VAL A 6 -7.69 3.32 -11.96
CA VAL A 6 -8.67 4.30 -12.42
C VAL A 6 -8.10 5.24 -13.47
N TYR A 7 -8.99 5.68 -14.36
CA TYR A 7 -8.76 6.80 -15.26
C TYR A 7 -9.96 7.74 -15.14
N ALA A 8 -9.86 8.72 -14.25
CA ALA A 8 -10.94 9.65 -13.97
C ALA A 8 -11.14 10.62 -15.13
N LYS A 9 -12.39 11.07 -15.33
CA LYS A 9 -12.73 12.04 -16.36
C LYS A 9 -12.12 13.42 -16.07
N PHE A 10 -12.04 14.26 -17.09
CA PHE A 10 -11.38 15.56 -16.98
C PHE A 10 -12.25 16.61 -16.29
N THR A 11 -13.57 16.58 -16.52
CA THR A 11 -14.50 17.56 -15.94
C THR A 11 -14.94 17.15 -14.54
N ILE A 12 -15.33 18.13 -13.73
CA ILE A 12 -15.78 17.88 -12.36
C ILE A 12 -17.05 17.01 -12.38
N ASN A 13 -18.05 17.39 -13.19
CA ASN A 13 -19.33 16.70 -13.26
C ASN A 13 -19.18 15.23 -13.67
N GLU A 14 -18.34 14.94 -14.67
CA GLU A 14 -18.10 13.55 -15.10
C GLU A 14 -17.27 12.73 -14.11
N ARG A 15 -16.61 13.39 -13.15
CA ARG A 15 -15.89 12.70 -12.06
C ARG A 15 -16.76 12.39 -10.85
N GLU A 16 -17.90 13.06 -10.70
CA GLU A 16 -18.76 12.85 -9.52
C GLU A 16 -19.20 11.40 -9.40
N GLU A 17 -19.52 10.74 -10.52
CA GLU A 17 -19.86 9.32 -10.58
C GLU A 17 -18.74 8.43 -10.01
N LEU A 18 -17.50 8.64 -10.45
CA LEU A 18 -16.34 7.91 -9.91
C LEU A 18 -16.18 8.14 -8.40
N TRP A 19 -16.36 9.38 -7.95
CA TRP A 19 -16.25 9.71 -6.53
C TRP A 19 -17.38 9.10 -5.70
N ASP A 20 -18.59 9.02 -6.24
CA ASP A 20 -19.73 8.35 -5.60
C ASP A 20 -19.51 6.83 -5.51
N GLU A 21 -19.04 6.20 -6.58
CA GLU A 21 -18.65 4.78 -6.55
C GLU A 21 -17.57 4.52 -5.50
N MET A 22 -16.54 5.37 -5.45
CA MET A 22 -15.48 5.26 -4.44
C MET A 22 -16.02 5.45 -3.01
N ARG A 23 -16.91 6.42 -2.78
CA ARG A 23 -17.56 6.62 -1.48
C ARG A 23 -18.36 5.40 -1.05
N ASN A 24 -19.17 4.85 -1.95
CA ASN A 24 -19.98 3.67 -1.68
C ASN A 24 -19.11 2.44 -1.39
N PHE A 25 -18.00 2.29 -2.11
CA PHE A 25 -17.03 1.23 -1.88
C PHE A 25 -16.35 1.36 -0.50
N VAL A 26 -15.94 2.57 -0.11
CA VAL A 26 -15.29 2.84 1.19
C VAL A 26 -16.24 2.56 2.37
N VAL A 27 -17.55 2.82 2.21
CA VAL A 27 -18.56 2.56 3.25
C VAL A 27 -18.81 1.05 3.45
N SER A 28 -18.43 0.19 2.50
CA SER A 28 -18.76 -1.24 2.52
C SER A 28 -17.90 -2.13 3.44
N GLY A 29 -16.78 -1.64 4.00
CA GLY A 29 -16.14 -2.32 5.14
C GLY A 29 -14.61 -2.30 5.22
N ALA A 30 -14.12 -2.83 6.35
CA ALA A 30 -12.74 -2.85 6.85
C ALA A 30 -11.75 -3.77 6.08
N VAL A 31 -11.91 -3.92 4.77
CA VAL A 31 -11.01 -4.74 3.94
C VAL A 31 -9.90 -3.87 3.35
N PRO A 32 -8.62 -4.29 3.37
CA PRO A 32 -7.53 -3.54 2.73
C PRO A 32 -7.82 -3.25 1.25
N TRP A 33 -7.72 -1.98 0.84
CA TRP A 33 -7.86 -1.57 -0.55
C TRP A 33 -6.84 -0.52 -0.99
N ALA A 34 -6.52 -0.55 -2.28
CA ALA A 34 -5.72 0.45 -2.97
C ALA A 34 -6.39 0.87 -4.28
N VAL A 35 -6.46 2.17 -4.55
CA VAL A 35 -6.90 2.73 -5.84
C VAL A 35 -5.75 3.56 -6.40
N CYS A 36 -5.30 3.24 -7.61
CA CYS A 36 -4.23 3.98 -8.27
C CYS A 36 -4.56 4.37 -9.71
N GLY A 37 -3.90 5.39 -10.23
CA GLY A 37 -4.06 5.82 -11.62
C GLY A 37 -4.26 7.32 -11.74
N ASP A 38 -4.76 7.76 -12.89
CA ASP A 38 -4.91 9.17 -13.25
C ASP A 38 -6.26 9.69 -12.72
N PHE A 39 -6.22 10.59 -11.74
CA PHE A 39 -7.42 11.21 -11.16
C PHE A 39 -7.83 12.51 -11.88
N ASN A 40 -7.04 12.96 -12.87
CA ASN A 40 -7.23 14.19 -13.62
C ASN A 40 -7.48 15.46 -12.77
N THR A 41 -7.14 15.42 -11.47
CA THR A 41 -7.50 16.43 -10.47
C THR A 41 -6.27 16.90 -9.71
N SER A 42 -6.12 18.22 -9.62
CA SER A 42 -5.24 18.86 -8.66
C SER A 42 -6.02 19.16 -7.37
N THR A 43 -5.51 18.71 -6.24
CA THR A 43 -6.10 18.91 -4.90
C THR A 43 -5.59 20.19 -4.24
N THR A 44 -4.42 20.70 -4.64
CA THR A 44 -3.85 21.96 -4.14
C THR A 44 -3.19 22.77 -5.27
N GLU A 45 -2.98 24.06 -5.06
CA GLU A 45 -2.30 24.92 -6.04
C GLU A 45 -0.85 24.50 -6.29
N GLU A 46 -0.19 23.94 -5.28
CA GLU A 46 1.20 23.43 -5.32
C GLU A 46 1.39 22.28 -6.33
N GLU A 47 0.30 21.59 -6.68
CA GLU A 47 0.32 20.50 -7.65
C GLU A 47 0.29 20.96 -9.11
N LYS A 48 0.29 22.29 -9.34
CA LYS A 48 0.41 22.90 -10.66
C LYS A 48 1.63 23.81 -10.69
N LYS A 49 2.46 23.68 -11.74
CA LYS A 49 3.63 24.54 -11.94
C LYS A 49 3.68 25.12 -13.35
N GLY A 50 3.90 26.44 -13.44
CA GLY A 50 4.04 27.19 -14.70
C GLY A 50 2.73 27.84 -15.20
N GLY A 51 2.79 28.43 -16.40
CA GLY A 51 1.74 29.32 -16.94
C GLY A 51 1.98 30.80 -16.66
N ASN A 52 1.25 31.68 -17.35
CA ASN A 52 1.31 33.13 -17.14
C ASN A 52 0.76 33.45 -15.73
N HIS A 53 1.66 33.54 -14.74
CA HIS A 53 1.57 34.23 -13.43
C HIS A 53 2.28 33.53 -12.25
N PHE A 54 3.41 32.81 -12.38
CA PHE A 54 4.08 32.33 -11.15
C PHE A 54 5.62 32.38 -11.12
N ASN A 55 6.09 32.95 -10.00
CA ASN A 55 7.49 33.05 -9.54
C ASN A 55 7.96 31.71 -8.97
N ILE A 56 9.19 31.32 -9.28
CA ILE A 56 9.77 30.01 -8.99
C ILE A 56 10.62 30.09 -7.73
N ARG A 57 10.26 29.40 -6.64
CA ARG A 57 11.25 28.83 -5.70
C ARG A 57 10.64 27.70 -4.86
N GLU A 58 10.60 26.47 -5.35
CA GLU A 58 10.65 25.29 -4.48
C GLU A 58 11.41 24.13 -5.14
N ARG A 59 12.22 23.46 -4.32
CA ARG A 59 13.15 22.38 -4.68
C ARG A 59 12.69 21.12 -3.93
N TYR A 60 12.06 20.20 -4.65
CA TYR A 60 11.58 18.94 -4.08
C TYR A 60 12.47 17.77 -4.50
N ILE A 61 12.48 16.72 -3.67
CA ILE A 61 13.23 15.47 -3.90
C ILE A 61 12.29 14.52 -4.66
N GLY A 62 12.56 14.29 -5.95
CA GLY A 62 11.74 13.45 -6.84
C GLY A 62 10.97 14.25 -7.91
N ASN A 63 10.26 13.54 -8.80
CA ASN A 63 9.41 14.19 -9.80
C ASN A 63 7.98 14.33 -9.25
N ASN A 64 7.63 15.53 -8.79
CA ASN A 64 6.32 15.83 -8.20
C ASN A 64 5.18 15.92 -9.21
N PHE A 65 5.48 15.86 -10.51
CA PHE A 65 4.49 16.02 -11.57
C PHE A 65 4.50 14.79 -12.46
N THR A 66 3.31 14.32 -12.80
CA THR A 66 3.10 13.11 -13.60
C THR A 66 2.61 13.44 -15.01
N TRP A 67 2.22 14.70 -15.24
CA TRP A 67 1.78 15.19 -16.53
C TRP A 67 2.43 16.54 -16.89
N CYS A 68 2.63 16.76 -18.20
CA CYS A 68 3.13 18.00 -18.80
C CYS A 68 2.40 18.28 -20.10
N ASN A 69 2.06 19.53 -20.38
CA ASN A 69 1.46 19.92 -21.66
C ASN A 69 2.44 19.86 -22.85
N ASN A 70 3.72 19.59 -22.60
CA ASN A 70 4.80 19.51 -23.59
C ASN A 70 4.92 20.73 -24.51
N ASP A 71 4.56 21.92 -24.02
CA ASP A 71 4.75 23.15 -24.79
C ASP A 71 6.25 23.39 -25.06
N LYS A 72 6.57 23.76 -26.31
CA LYS A 72 7.93 24.08 -26.76
C LYS A 72 8.46 25.34 -26.05
N LYS A 73 7.58 26.28 -25.71
CA LYS A 73 7.91 27.53 -25.02
C LYS A 73 7.91 27.30 -23.51
N LYS A 74 9.07 27.52 -22.87
CA LYS A 74 9.27 27.27 -21.44
C LYS A 74 8.25 27.99 -20.55
N TYR A 75 7.84 29.21 -20.90
CA TYR A 75 6.88 30.01 -20.12
C TYR A 75 5.43 29.52 -20.24
N ASN A 76 5.10 28.80 -21.31
CA ASN A 76 3.78 28.16 -21.48
C ASN A 76 3.74 26.74 -20.91
N LYS A 77 4.88 26.21 -20.44
CA LYS A 77 4.94 24.85 -19.96
C LYS A 77 4.20 24.74 -18.63
N ILE A 78 3.23 23.83 -18.59
CA ILE A 78 2.42 23.55 -17.41
C ILE A 78 2.67 22.11 -17.01
N TRP A 79 2.97 21.92 -15.73
CA TRP A 79 3.14 20.61 -15.10
C TRP A 79 2.02 20.40 -14.09
N LYS A 80 1.51 19.17 -14.02
CA LYS A 80 0.47 18.76 -13.06
C LYS A 80 0.80 17.41 -12.42
N ARG A 81 0.42 17.24 -11.16
CA ARG A 81 0.36 15.93 -10.47
C ARG A 81 -1.04 15.35 -10.62
N LEU A 82 -1.20 14.35 -11.49
CA LEU A 82 -2.52 13.76 -11.80
C LEU A 82 -2.63 12.31 -11.34
N ASP A 83 -1.53 11.56 -11.36
CA ASP A 83 -1.50 10.16 -10.92
C ASP A 83 -1.37 10.07 -9.41
N ARG A 84 -2.19 9.22 -8.78
CA ARG A 84 -2.20 9.01 -7.32
C ARG A 84 -2.32 7.54 -6.96
N LEU A 85 -1.95 7.23 -5.72
CA LEU A 85 -2.25 5.98 -5.03
C LEU A 85 -2.98 6.37 -3.74
N LEU A 86 -4.24 5.94 -3.63
CA LEU A 86 -5.07 6.07 -2.43
C LEU A 86 -5.16 4.70 -1.78
N ILE A 87 -4.99 4.66 -0.46
CA ILE A 87 -5.03 3.44 0.35
C ILE A 87 -5.82 3.72 1.62
N ASN A 88 -6.44 2.70 2.21
CA ASN A 88 -6.96 2.80 3.58
C ASN A 88 -5.92 2.38 4.62
N ASN A 89 -6.23 2.64 5.89
CA ASN A 89 -5.38 2.29 7.02
C ASN A 89 -5.10 0.78 7.06
N GLU A 90 -6.08 -0.06 6.74
CA GLU A 90 -5.90 -1.51 6.73
C GLU A 90 -4.88 -1.95 5.67
N TRP A 91 -4.82 -1.28 4.51
CA TRP A 91 -3.77 -1.49 3.52
C TRP A 91 -2.40 -1.02 4.00
N GLU A 92 -2.35 0.16 4.62
CA GLU A 92 -1.11 0.69 5.19
C GLU A 92 -0.56 -0.22 6.29
N GLU A 93 -1.38 -0.64 7.24
CA GLU A 93 -1.00 -1.55 8.31
C GLU A 93 -0.49 -2.89 7.77
N LEU A 94 -1.07 -3.37 6.67
CA LEU A 94 -0.70 -4.62 6.03
C LEU A 94 0.68 -4.57 5.37
N PHE A 95 1.00 -3.50 4.66
CA PHE A 95 2.19 -3.41 3.79
C PHE A 95 3.29 -2.47 4.29
N SER A 96 2.96 -1.43 5.05
CA SER A 96 3.95 -0.47 5.58
C SER A 96 4.58 -0.95 6.89
N THR A 97 3.84 -1.70 7.70
CA THR A 97 4.31 -2.27 8.98
C THR A 97 4.95 -3.65 8.82
N SER A 98 4.75 -4.31 7.68
CA SER A 98 5.39 -5.59 7.40
C SER A 98 6.89 -5.39 7.15
N ASN A 99 7.72 -5.90 8.06
CA ASN A 99 9.16 -5.93 7.90
C ASN A 99 9.55 -6.46 6.51
N GLY A 100 10.38 -5.71 5.79
CA GLY A 100 10.95 -6.13 4.51
C GLY A 100 10.27 -5.60 3.24
N PHE A 101 9.05 -5.03 3.29
CA PHE A 101 8.43 -4.46 2.07
C PHE A 101 9.30 -3.36 1.44
N LYS A 102 9.65 -2.34 2.24
CA LYS A 102 10.49 -1.21 1.80
C LYS A 102 11.87 -1.68 1.35
N ASP A 103 12.44 -2.64 2.05
CA ASP A 103 13.76 -3.18 1.74
C ASP A 103 13.76 -3.94 0.42
N ILE A 104 12.76 -4.78 0.16
CA ILE A 104 12.64 -5.53 -1.10
C ILE A 104 12.45 -4.59 -2.28
N VAL A 105 11.60 -3.58 -2.15
CA VAL A 105 11.42 -2.56 -3.20
C VAL A 105 12.74 -1.85 -3.45
N LYS A 106 13.41 -1.38 -2.39
CA LYS A 106 14.68 -0.63 -2.51
C LYS A 106 15.80 -1.49 -3.10
N GLN A 107 15.98 -2.71 -2.64
CA GLN A 107 17.01 -3.63 -3.13
C GLN A 107 16.76 -3.99 -4.59
N THR A 108 15.53 -4.38 -4.93
CA THR A 108 15.15 -4.77 -6.29
C THR A 108 15.25 -3.59 -7.26
N TRP A 109 14.77 -2.41 -6.86
CA TRP A 109 14.83 -1.21 -7.70
C TRP A 109 16.26 -0.74 -7.97
N ASN A 110 17.18 -0.95 -7.03
CA ASN A 110 18.58 -0.54 -7.19
C ASN A 110 19.44 -1.56 -7.94
N THR A 111 18.87 -2.67 -8.42
CA THR A 111 19.56 -3.60 -9.30
C THR A 111 20.04 -2.90 -10.58
N HIS A 112 21.24 -3.26 -11.02
CA HIS A 112 21.80 -2.75 -12.25
C HIS A 112 21.10 -3.41 -13.45
N ILE A 113 20.67 -2.59 -14.40
CA ILE A 113 20.05 -3.05 -15.64
C ILE A 113 20.65 -2.22 -16.77
N GLU A 114 21.11 -2.88 -17.81
CA GLU A 114 21.63 -2.24 -19.01
C GLU A 114 20.52 -1.93 -20.03
N GLY A 115 20.79 -1.00 -20.94
CA GLY A 115 19.86 -0.60 -22.01
C GLY A 115 19.43 0.87 -21.95
N SER A 116 18.39 1.20 -22.71
CA SER A 116 17.85 2.57 -22.76
C SER A 116 17.16 2.95 -21.44
N ALA A 117 16.98 4.25 -21.18
CA ALA A 117 16.32 4.71 -19.97
C ALA A 117 14.91 4.12 -19.79
N CYS A 118 14.12 4.08 -20.87
CA CYS A 118 12.78 3.48 -20.88
C CYS A 118 12.84 1.98 -20.54
N TRP A 119 13.78 1.25 -21.17
CA TRP A 119 13.99 -0.17 -20.91
C TRP A 119 14.36 -0.43 -19.45
N LYS A 120 15.29 0.35 -18.89
CA LYS A 120 15.69 0.25 -17.47
C LYS A 120 14.49 0.41 -16.54
N VAL A 121 13.65 1.42 -16.76
CA VAL A 121 12.44 1.63 -15.94
C VAL A 121 11.47 0.46 -16.08
N GLN A 122 11.20 -0.01 -17.31
CA GLN A 122 10.31 -1.13 -17.56
C GLN A 122 10.78 -2.41 -16.85
N GLN A 123 12.08 -2.74 -16.96
CA GLN A 123 12.63 -3.94 -16.33
C GLN A 123 12.66 -3.84 -14.81
N LYS A 124 12.97 -2.67 -14.25
CA LYS A 124 12.90 -2.43 -12.80
C LYS A 124 11.47 -2.60 -12.27
N LEU A 125 10.47 -2.08 -12.98
CA LEU A 125 9.07 -2.27 -12.61
C LEU A 125 8.66 -3.75 -12.65
N LYS A 126 9.05 -4.48 -13.70
CA LYS A 126 8.82 -5.94 -13.79
C LYS A 126 9.50 -6.71 -12.66
N ALA A 127 10.75 -6.37 -12.34
CA ALA A 127 11.51 -7.01 -11.28
C ALA A 127 10.87 -6.77 -9.91
N VAL A 128 10.51 -5.51 -9.60
CA VAL A 128 9.81 -5.16 -8.35
C VAL A 128 8.46 -5.87 -8.25
N SER A 129 7.67 -5.89 -9.33
CA SER A 129 6.39 -6.58 -9.35
C SER A 129 6.55 -8.08 -9.03
N LYS A 130 7.54 -8.75 -9.64
CA LYS A 130 7.84 -10.16 -9.38
C LYS A 130 8.30 -10.39 -7.93
N ALA A 131 9.23 -9.57 -7.43
CA ALA A 131 9.75 -9.69 -6.07
C ALA A 131 8.64 -9.48 -5.02
N LEU A 132 7.78 -8.47 -5.22
CA LEU A 132 6.63 -8.21 -4.35
C LEU A 132 5.61 -9.35 -4.39
N SER A 133 5.38 -9.95 -5.56
CA SER A 133 4.46 -11.09 -5.70
C SER A 133 4.97 -12.34 -4.96
N GLN A 134 6.28 -12.54 -4.91
CA GLN A 134 6.89 -13.65 -4.17
C GLN A 134 6.88 -13.36 -2.67
N TRP A 135 7.25 -12.14 -2.28
CA TRP A 135 7.24 -11.73 -0.89
C TRP A 135 5.83 -11.75 -0.29
N SER A 136 4.82 -11.26 -1.01
CA SER A 136 3.44 -11.26 -0.50
C SER A 136 2.93 -12.67 -0.24
N LYS A 137 3.23 -13.63 -1.13
CA LYS A 137 2.94 -15.05 -0.91
C LYS A 137 3.61 -15.59 0.36
N ALA A 138 4.90 -15.33 0.53
CA ALA A 138 5.64 -15.79 1.70
C ALA A 138 5.13 -15.15 3.01
N VAL A 139 4.75 -13.87 2.98
CA VAL A 139 4.15 -13.18 4.14
C VAL A 139 2.79 -13.77 4.49
N ILE A 140 1.94 -13.99 3.49
CA ILE A 140 0.62 -14.61 3.69
C ILE A 140 0.78 -16.00 4.30
N GLU A 141 1.67 -16.83 3.75
CA GLU A 141 1.96 -18.16 4.26
C GLU A 141 2.52 -18.14 5.70
N ASN A 142 3.44 -17.22 5.99
CA ASN A 142 3.96 -17.03 7.35
C ASN A 142 2.87 -16.62 8.35
N ILE A 143 1.92 -15.77 7.95
CA ILE A 143 0.80 -15.36 8.81
C ILE A 143 -0.05 -16.59 9.19
N PHE A 144 -0.33 -17.49 8.23
CA PHE A 144 -1.06 -18.72 8.52
C PHE A 144 -0.27 -19.69 9.41
N ASN A 145 1.01 -19.89 9.12
CA ASN A 145 1.88 -20.75 9.92
C ASN A 145 2.00 -20.24 11.37
N MET A 146 2.08 -18.92 11.55
CA MET A 146 2.13 -18.31 12.87
C MET A 146 0.84 -18.53 13.67
N ALA A 147 -0.34 -18.47 13.03
CA ALA A 147 -1.61 -18.78 13.67
C ALA A 147 -1.65 -20.23 14.18
N LYS A 148 -1.26 -21.18 13.32
CA LYS A 148 -1.19 -22.61 13.69
C LYS A 148 -0.21 -22.88 14.83
N ASN A 149 0.94 -22.20 14.83
CA ASN A 149 1.92 -22.33 15.90
C ASN A 149 1.43 -21.72 17.22
N MET A 150 0.68 -20.62 17.17
CA MET A 150 0.05 -20.03 18.35
C MET A 150 -1.02 -20.95 18.94
N GLU A 151 -1.86 -21.59 18.11
CA GLU A 151 -2.84 -22.60 18.54
C GLU A 151 -2.15 -23.76 19.27
N SER A 152 -1.13 -24.37 18.66
CA SER A 152 -0.38 -25.46 19.28
C SER A 152 0.21 -25.07 20.64
N LYS A 153 0.74 -23.85 20.77
CA LYS A 153 1.28 -23.34 22.03
C LYS A 153 0.20 -23.12 23.09
N ILE A 154 -0.98 -22.66 22.68
CA ILE A 154 -2.12 -22.51 23.59
C ILE A 154 -2.53 -23.90 24.09
N ASP A 155 -2.71 -24.87 23.21
CA ASP A 155 -3.10 -26.25 23.56
C ASP A 155 -2.10 -26.90 24.54
N GLU A 156 -0.79 -26.78 24.26
CA GLU A 156 0.26 -27.29 25.13
C GLU A 156 0.25 -26.64 26.53
N LYS A 157 0.01 -25.33 26.60
CA LYS A 157 -0.09 -24.59 27.87
C LYS A 157 -1.37 -24.93 28.63
N GLU A 158 -2.50 -25.15 27.93
CA GLU A 158 -3.75 -25.61 28.56
C GLU A 158 -3.59 -27.00 29.18
N GLN A 159 -2.92 -27.92 28.49
CA GLN A 159 -2.62 -29.26 29.01
C GLN A 159 -1.72 -29.20 30.25
N LYS A 160 -0.72 -28.31 30.27
CA LYS A 160 0.14 -28.11 31.45
C LYS A 160 -0.63 -27.57 32.65
N LEU A 161 -1.53 -26.60 32.43
CA LEU A 161 -2.38 -26.05 33.50
C LEU A 161 -3.36 -27.07 34.09
N GLN A 162 -3.76 -28.09 33.34
CA GLN A 162 -4.58 -29.20 33.87
C GLN A 162 -3.80 -30.10 34.83
N ILE A 163 -2.47 -30.14 34.70
CA ILE A 163 -1.57 -30.98 35.52
C ILE A 163 -1.03 -30.18 36.72
N ASP A 164 -0.67 -28.92 36.51
CA ASP A 164 -0.10 -28.02 37.52
C ASP A 164 -0.68 -26.61 37.37
N ASP A 165 -1.52 -26.22 38.31
CA ASP A 165 -2.28 -24.97 38.27
C ASP A 165 -1.54 -23.87 39.03
N ASN A 166 -0.75 -23.06 38.31
CA ASN A 166 -0.02 -21.93 38.88
C ASN A 166 -0.41 -20.59 38.23
N ASP A 167 -0.37 -19.53 39.02
CA ASP A 167 -0.80 -18.19 38.59
C ASP A 167 0.08 -17.59 37.49
N THR A 168 1.37 -17.96 37.42
CA THR A 168 2.29 -17.47 36.39
C THR A 168 1.89 -17.97 35.00
N ASP A 169 1.61 -19.27 34.88
CA ASP A 169 1.18 -19.90 33.62
C ASP A 169 -0.22 -19.41 33.20
N ARG A 170 -1.10 -19.09 34.15
CA ARG A 170 -2.40 -18.44 33.88
C ARG A 170 -2.24 -17.06 33.26
N ILE A 171 -1.31 -16.24 33.76
CA ILE A 171 -1.03 -14.92 33.17
C ILE A 171 -0.46 -15.09 31.77
N GLU A 172 0.48 -16.02 31.59
CA GLU A 172 1.12 -16.26 30.29
C GLU A 172 0.16 -16.79 29.23
N ILE A 173 -0.73 -17.73 29.59
CA ILE A 173 -1.72 -18.25 28.64
C ILE A 173 -2.76 -17.19 28.25
N ASN A 174 -3.18 -16.34 29.20
CA ASN A 174 -4.09 -15.24 28.90
C ASN A 174 -3.46 -14.23 27.94
N LYS A 175 -2.16 -13.95 28.13
CA LYS A 175 -1.38 -13.13 27.19
C LYS A 175 -1.29 -13.76 25.80
N LEU A 176 -0.94 -15.05 25.72
CA LEU A 176 -0.86 -15.80 24.46
C LEU A 176 -2.21 -15.83 23.73
N LYS A 177 -3.32 -16.05 24.45
CA LYS A 177 -4.68 -16.00 23.89
C LYS A 177 -5.02 -14.61 23.37
N ALA A 178 -4.66 -13.55 24.08
CA ALA A 178 -4.86 -12.18 23.60
C ALA A 178 -4.06 -11.88 22.33
N GLU A 179 -2.79 -12.29 22.27
CA GLU A 179 -1.95 -12.18 21.07
C GLU A 179 -2.51 -12.98 19.89
N TYR A 180 -2.99 -14.20 20.14
CA TYR A 180 -3.65 -15.04 19.12
C TYR A 180 -4.92 -14.39 18.58
N ILE A 181 -5.76 -13.77 19.42
CA ILE A 181 -6.96 -13.05 18.96
C ILE A 181 -6.58 -11.89 18.03
N ILE A 182 -5.54 -11.12 18.37
CA ILE A 182 -5.05 -10.02 17.52
C ILE A 182 -4.54 -10.58 16.19
N HIS A 183 -3.76 -11.67 16.22
CA HIS A 183 -3.25 -12.31 15.03
C HIS A 183 -4.37 -12.88 14.14
N MET A 184 -5.39 -13.50 14.74
CA MET A 184 -6.55 -14.04 14.01
C MET A 184 -7.41 -12.96 13.38
N LYS A 185 -7.52 -11.76 13.98
CA LYS A 185 -8.15 -10.60 13.30
C LYS A 185 -7.42 -10.26 12.02
N LYS A 186 -6.08 -10.29 12.03
CA LYS A 186 -5.25 -10.07 10.84
C LYS A 186 -5.44 -11.18 9.80
N VAL A 187 -5.47 -12.45 10.22
CA VAL A 187 -5.76 -13.59 9.32
C VAL A 187 -7.14 -13.42 8.67
N ASN A 188 -8.18 -13.08 9.45
CA ASN A 188 -9.55 -12.94 8.96
C ASN A 188 -9.71 -11.77 7.96
N SER A 189 -8.90 -10.72 8.05
CA SER A 189 -8.89 -9.66 7.03
C SER A 189 -8.43 -10.13 5.64
N PHE A 190 -7.82 -11.32 5.51
CA PHE A 190 -7.48 -11.91 4.22
C PHE A 190 -8.62 -12.71 3.59
N TRP A 191 -9.57 -13.23 4.39
CA TRP A 191 -10.65 -14.10 3.91
C TRP A 191 -11.95 -13.36 3.58
N ARG A 192 -12.01 -12.03 3.80
CA ARG A 192 -13.12 -11.15 3.41
C ARG A 192 -12.72 -10.29 2.21
#